data_AF-A0A453D7Q5-F1
#
_entry.id   AF-A0A453D7Q5-F1
#
_cell.length_a   1.000
_cell.length_b   1.000
_cell.length_c   1.000
_cell.angle_alpha   90.00
_cell.angle_beta   90.00
_cell.angle_gamma   90.00
#
_symmetry.space_group_name_H-M   'P 1'
#
loop_
_entity.id
_entity.type
_entity.pdbx_description
1 polymer ?
#
loop_
_entity_poly.entity_id
_entity_poly.type
_entity_poly.pdbx_seq_one_letter_code
_entity_poly.pdbx_strand_id
1 'polypeptide(L)'
;AVLPAFSGNIPAALKLKFPSAKVTHLGNWFTVDSNPRWCCTYLLDASDPLYVEIGKLFIEEQIREYGRTSHVYNWYVSFYHSNY
;
A
#
# COMPACT_ATOMS: atom_id res chain seq x y z
N ALA A 1 -14.64 13.54 -10.60
CA ALA A 1 -13.21 13.24 -10.37
C ALA A 1 -13.13 11.87 -9.69
N VAL A 2 -12.14 11.06 -10.02
CA VAL A 2 -11.88 9.76 -9.36
C VAL A 2 -10.81 9.99 -8.29
N LEU A 3 -11.01 9.49 -7.08
CA LEU A 3 -10.05 9.59 -5.97
C LEU A 3 -9.32 8.25 -5.78
N PRO A 4 -8.06 8.24 -5.33
CA PRO A 4 -7.35 6.99 -5.09
C PRO A 4 -7.91 6.26 -3.86
N ALA A 5 -7.79 4.94 -3.82
CA ALA A 5 -8.05 4.11 -2.65
C ALA A 5 -6.77 3.40 -2.18
N PHE A 6 -6.77 3.02 -0.90
CA PHE A 6 -5.69 2.23 -0.31
C PHE A 6 -5.72 0.78 -0.82
N SER A 7 -4.57 0.29 -1.30
CA SER A 7 -4.42 -1.02 -1.94
C SER A 7 -3.51 -1.99 -1.18
N GLY A 8 -3.02 -1.61 0.01
CA GLY A 8 -2.13 -2.43 0.83
C GLY A 8 -0.64 -2.09 0.71
N ASN A 9 -0.22 -1.24 -0.23
CA ASN A 9 1.18 -0.82 -0.32
C ASN A 9 1.55 0.04 0.90
N ILE A 10 2.55 -0.39 1.66
CA ILE A 10 2.98 0.26 2.91
C ILE A 10 4.48 0.54 2.93
N PRO A 11 4.94 1.53 3.70
CA PRO A 11 6.37 1.71 3.96
C PRO A 11 6.93 0.59 4.85
N ALA A 12 8.22 0.28 4.70
CA ALA A 12 8.94 -0.68 5.55
C ALA A 12 8.81 -0.36 7.06
N ALA A 13 8.75 0.94 7.40
CA ALA A 13 8.60 1.42 8.77
C ALA A 13 7.31 0.91 9.44
N LEU A 14 6.25 0.64 8.67
CA LEU A 14 5.00 0.11 9.23
C LEU A 14 5.20 -1.32 9.76
N LYS A 15 5.98 -2.16 9.07
CA LYS A 15 6.33 -3.50 9.56
C LYS A 15 7.22 -3.45 10.81
N LEU A 16 8.10 -2.45 10.92
CA LEU A 16 8.91 -2.23 12.13
C LEU A 16 8.03 -1.84 13.33
N LYS A 17 7.03 -0.98 13.10
CA LYS A 17 6.09 -0.53 14.15
C LYS A 17 5.06 -1.59 14.54
N PHE A 18 4.63 -2.42 13.58
CA PHE A 18 3.69 -3.52 13.79
C PHE A 18 4.32 -4.85 13.37
N PRO A 19 5.20 -5.44 14.21
CA PRO A 19 5.93 -6.65 13.85
C PRO A 19 5.05 -7.87 13.56
N SER A 20 3.83 -7.92 14.10
CA SER A 20 2.86 -8.99 13.86
C SER A 20 2.09 -8.84 12.54
N ALA A 21 2.18 -7.69 11.86
CA ALA A 21 1.43 -7.45 10.63
C ALA A 21 1.81 -8.47 9.55
N LYS A 22 0.81 -9.03 8.87
CA LYS A 22 0.99 -9.98 7.76
C LYS A 22 1.37 -9.21 6.49
N VAL A 23 2.67 -9.17 6.21
CA VAL A 23 3.24 -8.35 5.14
C VAL A 23 4.11 -9.22 4.24
N THR A 24 3.91 -9.10 2.93
CA THR A 24 4.76 -9.70 1.91
C THR A 24 5.71 -8.65 1.36
N HIS A 25 7.01 -8.94 1.34
CA HIS A 25 8.00 -8.12 0.64
C HIS A 25 8.08 -8.60 -0.81
N LEU A 26 7.57 -7.79 -1.74
CA LEU A 26 7.45 -8.17 -3.15
C LEU A 26 8.82 -8.18 -3.85
N GLY A 27 8.89 -8.88 -4.99
CA GLY A 27 10.09 -8.93 -5.81
C GLY A 27 10.43 -7.60 -6.48
N ASN A 28 11.63 -7.52 -7.05
CA ASN A 28 12.10 -6.33 -7.74
C ASN A 28 11.31 -6.10 -9.04
N TRP A 29 10.55 -5.00 -9.10
CA TRP A 29 9.93 -4.50 -10.33
C TRP A 29 10.78 -3.38 -10.94
N PHE A 30 11.78 -3.73 -11.75
CA PHE A 30 12.64 -2.80 -12.50
C PHE A 30 13.09 -1.56 -11.68
N THR A 31 13.75 -1.80 -10.54
CA THR A 31 14.44 -0.78 -9.73
C THR A 31 15.20 0.25 -10.58
N VAL A 32 15.09 1.52 -10.20
CA VAL A 32 15.97 2.59 -10.70
C VAL A 32 17.43 2.21 -10.46
N ASP A 33 18.23 2.19 -11.53
CA ASP A 33 19.66 1.84 -11.51
C ASP A 33 19.99 0.49 -10.85
N SER A 34 19.09 -0.48 -10.93
CA SER A 34 19.24 -1.78 -10.24
C SER A 34 19.36 -1.67 -8.71
N ASN A 35 18.96 -0.53 -8.11
CA ASN A 35 19.11 -0.27 -6.68
C ASN A 35 17.90 -0.74 -5.86
N PRO A 36 18.03 -1.78 -5.02
CA PRO A 36 16.91 -2.33 -4.24
C PRO A 36 16.26 -1.36 -3.25
N ARG A 37 16.90 -0.21 -2.95
CA ARG A 37 16.30 0.86 -2.16
C ARG A 37 14.99 1.38 -2.77
N TRP A 38 14.87 1.34 -4.10
CA TRP A 38 13.76 1.94 -4.85
C TRP A 38 12.76 0.91 -5.40
N CYS A 39 12.63 -0.26 -4.75
CA CYS A 39 11.69 -1.29 -5.17
C CYS A 39 11.02 -2.00 -4.00
N CYS A 40 10.48 -3.17 -4.32
CA CYS A 40 10.30 -4.26 -3.40
C CYS A 40 9.30 -3.84 -2.33
N THR A 41 8.14 -3.47 -2.83
CA THR A 41 7.06 -2.93 -2.03
C THR A 41 6.69 -3.91 -0.93
N TYR A 42 6.51 -3.38 0.27
CA TYR A 42 5.87 -4.11 1.34
C TYR A 42 4.36 -4.05 1.11
N LEU A 43 3.75 -5.21 0.90
CA LEU A 43 2.32 -5.36 0.67
C LEU A 43 1.67 -5.95 1.92
N LEU A 44 0.82 -5.15 2.57
CA LEU A 44 -0.02 -5.59 3.67
C LEU A 44 -1.12 -6.51 3.14
N ASP A 45 -1.27 -7.67 3.76
CA ASP A 45 -2.29 -8.65 3.40
C ASP A 45 -3.70 -8.14 3.74
N ALA A 46 -4.65 -8.33 2.83
CA ALA A 46 -6.02 -7.85 2.99
C ALA A 46 -6.79 -8.52 4.14
N SER A 47 -6.31 -9.66 4.65
CA SER A 47 -6.86 -10.31 5.85
C SER A 47 -6.32 -9.75 7.17
N ASP A 48 -5.27 -8.90 7.13
CA ASP A 48 -4.74 -8.26 8.32
C ASP A 48 -5.69 -7.15 8.81
N PRO A 49 -6.04 -7.07 10.11
CA PRO A 49 -6.90 -6.02 10.64
C PRO A 49 -6.40 -4.59 10.34
N LEU A 50 -5.08 -4.39 10.26
CA LEU A 50 -4.49 -3.09 9.92
C LEU A 50 -4.89 -2.62 8.52
N TYR A 51 -5.22 -3.53 7.60
CA TYR A 51 -5.64 -3.16 6.25
C TYR A 51 -6.93 -2.32 6.27
N VAL A 52 -7.91 -2.76 7.07
CA VAL A 52 -9.19 -2.06 7.24
C VAL A 52 -9.00 -0.74 7.97
N GLU A 53 -8.16 -0.72 8.99
CA GLU A 53 -7.87 0.49 9.77
C GLU A 53 -7.21 1.57 8.91
N ILE A 54 -6.11 1.23 8.22
CA ILE A 54 -5.40 2.17 7.34
C ILE A 54 -6.31 2.63 6.19
N GLY A 55 -7.10 1.73 5.61
CA GLY A 55 -8.04 2.09 4.55
C GLY A 55 -9.07 3.12 5.00
N LYS A 56 -9.62 2.98 6.21
CA LYS A 56 -10.56 3.97 6.79
C LYS A 56 -9.88 5.31 7.02
N LEU A 57 -8.72 5.32 7.69
CA LEU A 57 -7.94 6.53 7.96
C LEU A 57 -7.58 7.26 6.66
N PHE A 58 -7.23 6.53 5.60
CA PHE A 58 -6.91 7.12 4.30
C PHE A 58 -8.09 7.87 3.69
N ILE A 59 -9.30 7.31 3.76
CA ILE A 59 -10.52 7.98 3.26
C ILE A 59 -10.89 9.18 4.14
N GLU A 60 -10.77 9.06 5.47
CA GLU A 60 -11.04 10.16 6.40
C GLU A 60 -10.11 11.36 6.12
N GLU A 61 -8.82 11.11 5.91
CA GLU A 61 -7.86 12.14 5.54
C GLU A 61 -8.15 12.75 4.15
N GLN A 62 -8.56 11.94 3.16
CA GLN A 62 -9.01 12.47 1.87
C GLN A 62 -10.22 13.40 2.00
N ILE A 63 -11.20 13.05 2.83
CA ILE A 63 -12.37 13.89 3.08
C ILE A 63 -11.96 15.18 3.75
N ARG A 64 -11.07 15.10 4.75
CA ARG A 64 -10.56 16.27 5.48
C ARG A 64 -9.85 17.25 4.56
N GLU A 65 -9.03 16.75 3.65
CA GLU A 65 -8.22 17.58 2.74
C GLU A 65 -9.03 18.11 1.55
N TYR A 66 -9.82 17.26 0.91
CA TYR A 66 -10.51 17.61 -0.35
C TYR A 66 -11.97 18.05 -0.16
N GLY A 67 -12.51 17.92 1.07
CA GLY A 67 -13.88 18.31 1.42
C GLY A 67 -14.97 17.49 0.73
N ARG A 68 -14.62 16.33 0.15
CA ARG A 68 -15.55 15.47 -0.61
C ARG A 68 -15.07 14.03 -0.71
N THR A 69 -16.03 13.12 -0.76
CA THR A 69 -15.82 11.72 -1.20
C THR A 69 -16.10 11.59 -2.68
N SER A 70 -15.51 10.58 -3.32
CA SER A 70 -15.97 10.09 -4.62
C SER A 70 -16.93 8.91 -4.44
N HIS A 71 -17.72 8.60 -5.45
CA HIS A 71 -18.46 7.33 -5.54
C HIS A 71 -17.67 6.24 -6.28
N VAL A 72 -16.55 6.64 -6.90
CA VAL A 72 -15.63 5.76 -7.64
C VAL A 72 -14.22 6.03 -7.15
N TYR A 73 -13.56 4.99 -6.64
CA TYR A 73 -12.16 5.04 -6.24
C TYR A 73 -11.34 4.03 -7.04
N ASN A 74 -10.18 4.46 -7.55
CA ASN A 74 -9.26 3.57 -8.25
C ASN A 74 -8.16 3.08 -7.31
N TRP A 75 -7.74 1.84 -7.52
CA TRP A 75 -6.61 1.26 -6.80
C TRP A 75 -5.83 0.34 -7.74
N TYR A 76 -4.52 0.25 -7.52
CA TYR A 76 -3.63 -0.62 -8.27
C TYR A 76 -2.64 -1.26 -7.30
N VAL A 77 -2.33 -2.53 -7.55
CA VAL A 77 -1.26 -3.26 -6.85
C VAL A 77 -0.28 -3.74 -7.90
N SER A 78 0.98 -3.38 -7.74
CA SER A 78 2.07 -3.92 -8.54
C SER A 78 2.44 -5.29 -7.96
N PHE A 79 2.08 -6.37 -8.65
CA PHE A 79 2.58 -7.69 -8.32
C PHE A 79 3.80 -7.99 -9.17
N TYR A 80 4.95 -8.17 -8.52
CA TYR A 80 6.10 -8.82 -9.15
C TYR A 80 6.58 -9.94 -8.25
N HIS A 81 6.53 -11.16 -8.79
CA HIS A 81 7.12 -12.33 -8.18
C HIS A 81 8.33 -12.70 -9.05
N SER A 82 9.53 -12.39 -8.57
CA SER A 82 10.75 -12.96 -9.15
C SER A 82 10.76 -14.43 -8.71
N ASN A 83 10.56 -15.34 -9.67
CA ASN A 83 10.71 -16.78 -9.45
C ASN A 83 12.18 -17.23 -9.58
N TYR A 84 13.08 -16.32 -9.91
CA TYR A 84 14.52 -16.47 -10.06
C TYR A 84 15.20 -15.12 -9.87
#